data_AF-A0AAV9BIG9-F1
#
_entry.id   AF-A0AAV9BIG9-F1
#
_cell.length_a   1.000
_cell.length_b   1.000
_cell.length_c   1.000
_cell.angle_alpha   90.00
_cell.angle_beta   90.00
_cell.angle_gamma   90.00
#
_symmetry.space_group_name_H-M   'P 1'
#
loop_
_entity.id
_entity.type
_entity.pdbx_description
1 polymer ?
#
loop_
_entity_poly.entity_id
_entity_poly.type
_entity_poly.pdbx_seq_one_letter_code
_entity_poly.pdbx_strand_id
1 'polypeptide(L)' 'MNGKGGNCSSAGCDGDLRTNCPNELAVKVNGKVVACRSACDVFNTDEYCCRGFV' A
#
# COMPACT_ATOMS: atom_id res chain seq x y z
N MET A 1 -17.51 32.21 10.93
CA MET A 1 -16.97 30.93 10.43
C MET A 1 -16.90 29.97 11.62
N ASN A 2 -17.97 29.23 11.89
CA ASN A 2 -18.02 28.26 12.99
C ASN A 2 -17.79 26.86 12.43
N GLY A 3 -16.55 26.58 12.01
CA GLY A 3 -16.12 25.22 11.74
C GLY A 3 -15.65 24.63 13.07
N LYS A 4 -16.42 23.71 13.66
CA LYS A 4 -15.87 22.78 14.66
C LYS A 4 -14.64 22.16 13.99
N GLY A 5 -13.44 22.49 14.50
CA GLY A 5 -12.18 22.03 13.92
C GLY A 5 -12.25 20.52 13.67
N GLY A 6 -12.22 20.13 12.39
CA GLY A 6 -12.17 18.73 12.01
C GLY A 6 -10.88 18.09 12.55
N ASN A 7 -10.90 16.77 12.77
CA ASN A 7 -9.71 15.99 13.14
C ASN A 7 -8.73 15.90 11.97
N CYS A 8 -8.19 17.05 11.55
CA CYS A 8 -7.19 17.15 10.50
C CYS A 8 -5.83 16.84 11.10
N SER A 9 -5.32 15.64 10.83
CA SER A 9 -3.96 15.22 11.16
C SER A 9 -3.18 14.92 9.90
N SER A 10 -1.84 14.98 9.97
CA SER A 10 -0.97 14.57 8.87
C SER A 10 -1.02 13.06 8.69
N ALA A 11 -1.34 12.59 7.48
CA ALA A 11 -1.19 11.19 7.10
C ALA A 11 0.21 10.97 6.49
N GLY A 12 0.86 9.89 6.89
CA GLY A 12 2.20 9.53 6.43
C GLY A 12 2.44 8.02 6.47
N CYS A 13 3.50 7.59 5.80
CA CYS A 13 4.00 6.22 5.84
C CYS A 13 5.45 6.28 6.34
N ASP A 14 5.62 6.19 7.65
CA ASP A 14 6.95 6.35 8.28
C ASP A 14 7.78 5.06 8.26
N GLY A 15 7.12 3.91 8.05
CA GLY A 15 7.76 2.60 8.04
C GLY A 15 8.37 2.24 6.69
N ASP A 16 9.57 1.64 6.70
CA ASP A 16 10.17 1.06 5.50
C ASP A 16 9.48 -0.27 5.15
N LEU A 17 8.54 -0.23 4.22
CA LEU A 17 7.80 -1.41 3.77
C LEU A 17 8.69 -2.47 3.08
N ARG A 18 9.91 -2.13 2.65
CA ARG A 18 10.82 -3.07 1.96
C ARG A 18 11.30 -4.18 2.89
N THR A 19 11.35 -3.95 4.21
CA THR A 19 11.90 -4.90 5.18
C THR A 19 10.99 -6.09 5.44
N ASN A 20 9.67 -5.88 5.34
CA ASN A 20 8.64 -6.89 5.60
C ASN A 20 7.86 -7.27 4.32
N CYS A 21 8.33 -6.85 3.15
CA CYS A 21 7.64 -7.10 1.89
C CYS A 21 7.69 -8.59 1.54
N PRO A 22 6.53 -9.26 1.34
CA PRO A 22 6.48 -10.64 0.86
C PRO A 22 7.18 -10.79 -0.50
N ASN A 23 7.80 -11.95 -0.74
CA ASN A 23 8.54 -12.20 -1.99
C ASN A 23 7.68 -12.03 -3.25
N GLU A 24 6.40 -12.38 -3.18
CA GLU A 24 5.44 -12.25 -4.29
C GLU A 24 5.14 -10.79 -4.66
N LEU A 25 5.34 -9.87 -3.72
CA LEU A 25 5.08 -8.44 -3.88
C LEU A 25 6.36 -7.61 -4.04
N ALA A 26 7.52 -8.21 -3.78
CA ALA A 26 8.80 -7.52 -3.73
C ALA A 26 9.35 -7.23 -5.14
N VAL A 27 9.65 -5.95 -5.40
CA VAL A 27 10.42 -5.54 -6.59
C VAL A 27 11.90 -5.62 -6.24
N LYS A 28 12.65 -6.45 -6.98
CA LYS A 28 14.08 -6.68 -6.74
C LYS A 28 14.93 -6.11 -7.86
N VAL A 29 15.98 -5.38 -7.49
CA VAL A 29 17.04 -4.92 -8.39
C VAL A 29 18.38 -5.34 -7.79
N ASN A 30 19.21 -6.05 -8.55
CA ASN A 30 20.49 -6.58 -8.08
C ASN A 30 20.37 -7.38 -6.76
N GLY A 31 19.30 -8.18 -6.62
CA GLY A 31 19.05 -9.01 -5.44
C GLY A 31 18.49 -8.27 -4.22
N LYS A 32 18.34 -6.93 -4.27
CA LYS A 32 17.80 -6.13 -3.16
C LYS A 32 16.36 -5.70 -3.43
N VAL A 33 15.50 -5.77 -2.40
CA VAL A 33 14.14 -5.23 -2.47
C VAL A 33 14.19 -3.70 -2.50
N VAL A 34 13.67 -3.11 -3.57
CA VAL A 34 13.66 -1.65 -3.78
C VAL A 34 12.27 -1.04 -3.66
N ALA A 35 11.21 -1.84 -3.84
CA ALA A 35 9.83 -1.43 -3.66
C ALA A 35 8.95 -2.64 -3.28
N CYS A 36 7.76 -2.36 -2.76
CA CYS A 36 6.73 -3.35 -2.47
C CYS A 36 5.46 -3.00 -3.25
N ARG A 37 5.02 -3.90 -4.15
CA ARG A 37 3.78 -3.72 -4.93
C ARG A 37 2.58 -4.09 -4.07
N SER A 38 1.42 -3.54 -4.42
CA SER A 38 0.16 -3.96 -3.79
C SER A 38 -0.30 -5.30 -4.35
N ALA A 39 -1.12 -6.02 -3.58
CA ALA A 39 -1.71 -7.27 -4.01
C ALA A 39 -2.59 -7.11 -5.27
N CYS A 40 -3.33 -6.01 -5.40
CA CYS A 40 -4.13 -5.72 -6.59
C CYS A 40 -3.26 -5.58 -7.85
N ASP A 41 -2.08 -4.97 -7.71
CA ASP A 41 -1.17 -4.74 -8.83
C ASP A 41 -0.51 -6.06 -9.30
N VAL A 42 -0.20 -6.98 -8.38
CA VAL A 42 0.42 -8.27 -8.73
C VAL A 42 -0.62 -9.31 -9.17
N PHE A 43 -1.69 -9.49 -8.42
CA PHE A 43 -2.64 -10.59 -8.61
C PHE A 43 -3.85 -10.21 -9.45
N ASN A 44 -4.20 -8.92 -9.47
CA ASN A 44 -5.32 -8.36 -10.23
C ASN A 44 -6.68 -9.06 -10.06
N THR A 45 -6.91 -9.67 -8.90
CA THR A 45 -8.19 -10.30 -8.57
C THR A 45 -9.14 -9.32 -7.90
N ASP A 46 -10.43 -9.62 -7.94
CA ASP A 46 -11.47 -8.73 -7.42
C ASP A 46 -11.45 -8.59 -5.90
N GLU A 47 -10.98 -9.62 -5.20
CA GLU A 47 -10.78 -9.62 -3.75
C GLU A 47 -9.67 -8.64 -3.34
N TYR A 48 -8.57 -8.59 -4.10
CA TYR A 48 -7.46 -7.68 -3.81
C TYR A 48 -7.67 -6.26 -4.36
N CYS A 49 -8.43 -6.13 -5.45
CA CYS A 49 -8.74 -4.86 -6.09
C CYS A 49 -10.07 -4.24 -5.64
N CYS A 50 -10.78 -4.89 -4.71
CA CYS A 50 -12.07 -4.41 -4.20
C CYS A 50 -13.14 -4.21 -5.30
N ARG A 51 -13.15 -5.05 -6.35
CA ARG A 51 -14.08 -4.94 -7.49
C ARG A 51 -15.31 -5.85 -7.40
N GLY A 52 -15.29 -6.82 -6.49
CA GLY A 52 -16.34 -7.85 -6.34
C GLY A 52 -17.62 -7.38 -5.64
N PHE A 53 -17.87 -6.07 -5.54
CA PHE A 53 -19.10 -5.54 -4.95
C PHE A 53 -20.15 -5.37 -6.04
N VAL A 54 -20.99 -6.39 -6.22
CA VAL A 54 -22.29 -6.33 -6.91
C VAL A 54 -23.39 -6.61 -5.90
#